data_AF-A0AAD7ZSE8-F1
#
_entry.id   AF-A0AAD7ZSE8-F1
#
_cell.length_a   1.000
_cell.length_b   1.000
_cell.length_c   1.000
_cell.angle_alpha   90.00
_cell.angle_beta   90.00
_cell.angle_gamma   90.00
#
_symmetry.space_group_name_H-M   'P 1'
#
loop_
_entity.id
_entity.type
_entity.pdbx_description
1 polymer ?
#
loop_
_entity_poly.entity_id
_entity_poly.type
_entity_poly.pdbx_seq_one_letter_code
_entity_poly.pdbx_strand_id
1 'polypeptide(L)'
;FQSVECVNLQLDFNPEMVEYILTQCHNLKRAEVTIEIGNDNVIINSVLSRNSFKHLQEFNWWSTSDMLSRDTAIQIIQHCPKLEVLRGPFVWTRHGNLQQLDRHTKNRFSYVNTTVLRV
;
A
#
# COMPACT_ATOMS: atom_id res chain seq x y z
N PHE A 1 -14.93 4.98 -13.07
CA PHE A 1 -14.72 3.73 -12.31
C PHE A 1 -15.55 3.66 -11.01
N GLN A 2 -16.76 4.23 -10.97
CA GLN A 2 -17.53 4.35 -9.71
C GLN A 2 -18.05 3.01 -9.16
N SER A 3 -18.12 1.96 -9.97
CA SER A 3 -18.54 0.61 -9.55
C SER A 3 -17.38 -0.33 -9.21
N VAL A 4 -16.12 0.13 -9.36
CA VAL A 4 -14.96 -0.74 -9.14
C VAL A 4 -14.69 -0.89 -7.64
N GLU A 5 -14.81 -2.12 -7.16
CA GLU A 5 -14.52 -2.48 -5.77
C GLU A 5 -13.17 -3.18 -5.61
N CYS A 6 -12.61 -3.75 -6.68
CA CYS A 6 -11.36 -4.48 -6.66
C CYS A 6 -10.51 -4.08 -7.85
N VAL A 7 -9.22 -3.85 -7.62
CA VAL A 7 -8.26 -3.59 -8.69
C VAL A 7 -6.98 -4.38 -8.44
N ASN A 8 -6.44 -4.96 -9.51
CA ASN A 8 -5.11 -5.54 -9.54
C ASN A 8 -4.34 -4.87 -10.68
N LEU A 9 -3.27 -4.15 -10.35
CA LEU A 9 -2.44 -3.40 -11.27
C LEU A 9 -1.03 -3.99 -11.23
N GLN A 10 -0.53 -4.44 -12.38
CA GLN A 10 0.85 -4.87 -12.55
C GLN A 10 1.43 -4.05 -13.70
N LEU A 11 2.33 -3.13 -13.39
CA LEU A 11 2.84 -2.14 -14.34
C LEU A 11 4.34 -1.95 -14.16
N ASP A 12 5.12 -2.22 -15.19
CA ASP A 12 6.58 -2.19 -15.07
C ASP A 12 7.15 -0.76 -15.17
N PHE A 13 6.58 0.09 -16.04
CA PHE A 13 7.14 1.41 -16.38
C PHE A 13 6.15 2.58 -16.38
N ASN A 14 4.97 2.45 -15.75
CA ASN A 14 3.95 3.51 -15.78
C ASN A 14 3.29 3.79 -14.42
N PRO A 15 4.01 4.42 -13.48
CA PRO A 15 3.47 4.79 -12.17
C PRO A 15 2.33 5.83 -12.26
N GLU A 16 2.34 6.69 -13.29
CA GLU A 16 1.29 7.70 -13.49
C GLU A 16 -0.08 7.06 -13.76
N MET A 17 -0.08 5.92 -14.47
CA MET A 17 -1.31 5.15 -14.70
C MET A 17 -1.85 4.53 -13.40
N VAL A 18 -0.98 4.05 -12.52
CA VAL A 18 -1.37 3.59 -11.17
C VAL A 18 -2.07 4.72 -10.42
N GLU A 19 -1.43 5.90 -10.37
CA GLU A 19 -1.99 7.08 -9.71
C GLU A 19 -3.36 7.44 -10.30
N TYR A 20 -3.46 7.53 -11.63
CA TYR A 20 -4.71 7.83 -12.31
C TYR A 20 -5.81 6.84 -11.95
N ILE A 21 -5.58 5.54 -12.09
CA ILE A 21 -6.62 4.53 -11.82
C ILE A 21 -7.07 4.60 -10.37
N LEU A 22 -6.12 4.65 -9.44
CA LEU A 22 -6.40 4.66 -8.01
C LEU A 22 -7.15 5.92 -7.55
N THR A 23 -6.85 7.09 -8.14
CA THR A 23 -7.58 8.32 -7.83
C THR A 23 -9.04 8.30 -8.31
N GLN A 24 -9.36 7.52 -9.35
CA GLN A 24 -10.73 7.41 -9.88
C GLN A 24 -11.59 6.33 -9.21
N CYS A 25 -11.01 5.45 -8.39
CA CYS A 25 -11.70 4.31 -7.76
C CYS A 25 -12.12 4.65 -6.31
N HIS A 26 -13.20 5.41 -6.13
CA HIS A 26 -13.64 5.86 -4.80
C HIS A 26 -14.32 4.79 -3.93
N ASN A 27 -14.86 3.73 -4.54
CA ASN A 27 -15.56 2.63 -3.85
C ASN A 27 -14.69 1.39 -3.69
N LEU A 28 -13.38 1.55 -3.85
CA LEU A 28 -12.43 0.46 -3.81
C LEU A 28 -12.39 -0.18 -2.42
N LYS A 29 -12.57 -1.49 -2.37
CA LYS A 29 -12.44 -2.34 -1.17
C LYS A 29 -11.10 -3.07 -1.16
N ARG A 30 -10.57 -3.45 -2.33
CA ARG A 30 -9.29 -4.16 -2.44
C ARG A 30 -8.44 -3.57 -3.56
N ALA A 31 -7.20 -3.23 -3.26
CA ALA A 31 -6.20 -2.86 -4.25
C ALA A 31 -4.97 -3.74 -4.11
N GLU A 32 -4.52 -4.29 -5.22
CA GLU A 32 -3.21 -4.90 -5.37
C GLU A 32 -2.46 -4.17 -6.46
N VAL A 33 -1.27 -3.69 -6.13
CA VAL A 33 -0.43 -2.93 -7.04
C VAL A 33 0.96 -3.54 -7.01
N THR A 34 1.50 -3.81 -8.19
CA THR A 34 2.89 -4.21 -8.39
C THR A 34 3.50 -3.24 -9.39
N ILE A 35 4.57 -2.54 -8.99
CA ILE A 35 5.32 -1.60 -9.84
C ILE A 35 6.80 -1.90 -9.76
N GLU A 36 7.48 -1.97 -10.91
CA GLU A 36 8.93 -2.23 -10.89
C GLU A 36 9.75 -0.95 -10.66
N ILE A 37 9.30 0.16 -11.25
CA ILE A 37 10.00 1.45 -11.22
C ILE A 37 9.05 2.58 -10.83
N GLY A 38 9.34 3.26 -9.73
CA GLY A 38 8.62 4.45 -9.28
C GLY A 38 9.10 4.99 -7.93
N ASN A 39 8.63 6.20 -7.59
CA ASN A 39 8.74 6.73 -6.24
C ASN A 39 7.42 6.49 -5.51
N ASP A 40 7.31 5.34 -4.86
CA ASP A 40 6.11 4.84 -4.20
C ASP A 40 5.48 5.84 -3.23
N ASN A 41 6.32 6.51 -2.43
CA ASN A 41 5.88 7.48 -1.43
C ASN A 41 5.18 8.67 -2.08
N VAL A 42 5.75 9.20 -3.16
CA VAL A 42 5.16 10.33 -3.91
C VAL A 42 3.84 9.91 -4.55
N ILE A 43 3.80 8.73 -5.18
CA ILE A 43 2.60 8.23 -5.85
C ILE A 43 1.46 8.05 -4.85
N ILE A 44 1.71 7.33 -3.75
CA ILE A 44 0.68 7.06 -2.74
C ILE A 44 0.20 8.35 -2.09
N ASN A 45 1.10 9.26 -1.72
CA ASN A 45 0.71 10.54 -1.13
C ASN A 45 -0.14 11.36 -2.10
N SER A 46 0.20 11.35 -3.41
CA SER A 46 -0.62 12.00 -4.43
C SER A 46 -2.02 11.36 -4.53
N VAL A 47 -2.10 10.03 -4.54
CA VAL A 47 -3.37 9.30 -4.54
C VAL A 47 -4.22 9.66 -3.31
N LEU A 48 -3.65 9.60 -2.10
CA LEU A 48 -4.35 9.89 -0.85
C LEU A 48 -4.86 11.34 -0.78
N SER A 49 -4.14 12.29 -1.40
CA SER A 49 -4.58 13.69 -1.48
C SER A 49 -5.84 13.89 -2.33
N ARG A 50 -6.16 12.95 -3.22
CA ARG A 50 -7.29 13.02 -4.17
C ARG A 50 -8.36 11.95 -3.93
N ASN A 51 -8.03 10.88 -3.22
CA ASN A 51 -8.95 9.80 -2.90
C ASN A 51 -8.76 9.34 -1.45
N SER A 52 -9.80 9.52 -0.64
CA SER A 52 -9.80 9.16 0.78
C SER A 52 -10.06 7.67 1.06
N PHE A 53 -10.22 6.83 0.03
CA PHE A 53 -10.33 5.37 0.15
C PHE A 53 -11.19 4.87 1.33
N LYS A 54 -12.37 5.51 1.50
CA LYS A 54 -13.25 5.29 2.66
C LYS A 54 -13.73 3.86 2.83
N HIS A 55 -13.65 3.06 1.77
CA HIS A 55 -14.12 1.69 1.69
C HIS A 55 -13.00 0.66 1.62
N LEU A 56 -11.73 1.08 1.53
CA LEU A 56 -10.60 0.20 1.31
C LEU A 56 -10.36 -0.66 2.54
N GLN A 57 -10.37 -1.98 2.35
CA GLN A 57 -10.18 -3.03 3.34
C GLN A 57 -8.84 -3.74 3.14
N GLU A 58 -8.40 -3.93 1.91
CA GLU A 58 -7.10 -4.55 1.63
C GLU A 58 -6.29 -3.68 0.68
N PHE A 59 -5.07 -3.35 1.07
CA PHE A 59 -4.13 -2.64 0.21
C PHE A 59 -2.80 -3.39 0.17
N ASN A 60 -2.51 -4.00 -0.98
CA ASN A 60 -1.25 -4.67 -1.25
C ASN A 60 -0.46 -3.81 -2.22
N TRP A 61 0.73 -3.39 -1.84
CA TRP A 61 1.60 -2.54 -2.64
C TRP A 61 2.99 -3.15 -2.71
N TRP A 62 3.34 -3.74 -3.85
CA TRP A 62 4.60 -4.40 -4.13
C TRP A 62 5.43 -3.53 -5.08
N SER A 63 6.64 -3.19 -4.66
CA SER A 63 7.56 -2.42 -5.48
C SER A 63 8.96 -2.96 -5.37
N THR A 64 9.70 -2.92 -6.48
CA THR A 64 11.12 -3.28 -6.52
C THR A 64 12.04 -2.07 -6.46
N SER A 65 11.52 -0.85 -6.68
CA SER A 65 12.35 0.35 -6.80
C SER A 65 12.63 1.05 -5.48
N ASP A 66 11.61 1.22 -4.64
CA ASP A 66 11.72 2.05 -3.45
C ASP A 66 10.94 1.47 -2.27
N MET A 67 11.45 1.73 -1.06
CA MET A 67 10.76 1.32 0.16
C MET A 67 9.65 2.32 0.49
N LEU A 68 8.45 1.82 0.79
CA LEU A 68 7.42 2.64 1.43
C LEU A 68 7.94 3.12 2.79
N SER A 69 7.90 4.43 2.98
CA SER A 69 8.30 5.06 4.23
C SER A 69 7.29 4.76 5.34
N ARG A 70 7.76 4.79 6.58
CA ARG A 70 6.91 4.72 7.78
C ARG A 70 5.81 5.78 7.75
N ASP A 71 6.16 7.00 7.36
CA ASP A 71 5.23 8.13 7.35
C ASP A 71 4.11 7.92 6.33
N THR A 72 4.43 7.45 5.13
CA THR A 72 3.42 7.10 4.13
C THR A 72 2.54 5.94 4.62
N ALA A 73 3.10 4.91 5.25
CA ALA A 73 2.30 3.83 5.85
C ALA A 73 1.32 4.35 6.92
N ILE A 74 1.76 5.26 7.79
CA ILE A 74 0.89 5.91 8.78
C ILE A 74 -0.20 6.74 8.09
N GLN A 75 0.14 7.49 7.04
CA GLN A 75 -0.84 8.27 6.28
C GLN A 75 -1.91 7.39 5.64
N ILE A 76 -1.55 6.24 5.06
CA ILE A 76 -2.50 5.27 4.52
C ILE A 76 -3.47 4.83 5.61
N ILE A 77 -2.97 4.42 6.78
CA ILE A 77 -3.79 3.93 7.89
C ILE A 77 -4.75 5.03 8.40
N GLN A 78 -4.29 6.28 8.48
CA GLN A 78 -5.09 7.41 8.92
C GLN A 78 -6.17 7.80 7.91
N HIS A 79 -5.87 7.73 6.61
CA HIS A 79 -6.81 8.09 5.55
C HIS A 79 -7.83 6.97 5.26
N CYS A 80 -7.48 5.71 5.51
CA CYS A 80 -8.32 4.54 5.19
C CYS A 80 -8.96 3.94 6.45
N PRO A 81 -10.12 4.44 6.91
CA PRO A 81 -10.74 4.05 8.17
C PRO A 81 -11.23 2.60 8.19
N LYS A 82 -11.40 1.96 7.04
CA LYS A 82 -11.85 0.56 6.89
C LYS A 82 -10.75 -0.41 6.52
N LEU A 83 -9.50 0.04 6.44
CA LEU A 83 -8.39 -0.84 6.05
C LEU A 83 -8.35 -2.03 7.01
N GLU A 84 -7.93 -3.20 6.62
CA GLU A 84 -7.80 -4.36 7.53
C GLU A 84 -6.44 -4.97 7.30
N VAL A 85 -6.01 -4.91 6.04
CA VAL A 85 -4.75 -5.44 5.60
C VAL A 85 -4.00 -4.38 4.79
N LEU A 86 -2.75 -4.15 5.17
CA LEU A 86 -1.76 -3.43 4.37
C LEU A 86 -0.55 -4.36 4.19
N ARG A 87 -0.21 -4.67 2.94
CA ARG A 87 0.91 -5.55 2.58
C ARG A 87 1.84 -4.84 1.61
N GLY A 88 3.10 -5.24 1.64
CA GLY A 88 4.10 -4.85 0.67
C GLY A 88 5.37 -5.67 0.85
N PRO A 89 6.49 -5.29 0.20
CA PRO A 89 7.78 -5.99 0.29
C PRO A 89 8.25 -6.14 1.74
N PHE A 90 7.78 -5.25 2.63
CA PHE A 90 7.94 -5.34 4.07
C PHE A 90 6.53 -5.25 4.69
N VAL A 91 6.13 -6.23 5.50
CA VAL A 91 4.75 -6.42 5.95
C VAL A 91 4.34 -5.32 6.94
N TRP A 92 3.24 -4.60 6.66
CA TRP A 92 2.71 -3.52 7.50
C TRP A 92 1.26 -3.81 7.92
N THR A 93 1.00 -4.79 8.78
CA THR A 93 -0.39 -5.18 9.09
C THR A 93 -1.08 -4.22 10.06
N ARG A 94 -2.35 -3.88 9.80
CA ARG A 94 -3.24 -3.11 10.71
C ARG A 94 -3.51 -3.80 12.06
N HIS A 95 -3.21 -5.10 12.15
CA HIS A 95 -3.26 -5.91 13.38
C HIS A 95 -1.87 -6.32 13.90
N GLY A 96 -0.80 -5.80 13.30
CA GLY A 96 0.57 -5.95 13.78
C GLY A 96 1.03 -4.68 14.47
N ASN A 97 1.62 -4.82 15.64
CA ASN A 97 2.05 -3.70 16.48
C ASN A 97 3.00 -2.78 15.70
N LEU A 98 2.61 -1.51 15.47
CA LEU A 98 3.44 -0.49 14.80
C LEU A 98 4.82 -0.31 15.47
N GLN A 99 4.98 -0.67 16.75
CA GLN A 99 6.27 -0.66 17.47
C GLN A 99 7.23 -1.77 16.98
N GLN A 100 6.73 -2.82 16.33
CA GLN A 100 7.56 -3.88 15.74
C GLN A 100 8.19 -3.44 14.41
N LEU A 101 7.71 -2.35 13.81
CA LEU A 101 8.29 -1.77 12.61
C LEU A 101 9.77 -1.37 12.81
N ASP A 102 10.11 -0.81 13.98
CA ASP A 102 11.47 -0.36 14.31
C ASP A 102 12.49 -1.52 14.48
N ARG A 103 12.02 -2.75 14.73
CA ARG A 103 12.90 -3.92 14.86
C ARG A 103 13.34 -4.48 13.51
N HIS A 104 12.55 -4.29 12.45
CA HIS A 104 12.85 -4.80 11.12
C HIS A 104 13.58 -3.79 10.23
N THR A 105 13.46 -2.48 10.49
CA THR A 105 14.16 -1.44 9.73
C THR A 105 15.62 -1.24 10.15
N LYS A 106 15.96 -1.47 11.43
CA LYS A 106 17.36 -1.40 11.92
C LYS A 106 18.19 -2.61 11.54
N ASN A 107 17.51 -3.68 11.19
CA ASN A 107 18.10 -4.92 10.76
C ASN A 107 18.12 -4.89 9.22
N ARG A 108 19.28 -4.57 8.61
CA ARG A 108 19.58 -4.95 7.22
C ARG A 108 19.52 -6.48 7.11
N PHE A 109 18.34 -7.05 6.90
CA PHE A 109 18.17 -8.51 6.88
C PHE A 109 17.38 -8.94 5.66
N SER A 110 18.11 -9.72 4.85
CA SER A 110 17.70 -10.84 4.02
C SER A 110 16.23 -11.22 4.12
N TYR A 111 15.55 -11.21 2.97
CA TYR A 111 14.40 -12.04 2.60
C TYR A 111 13.47 -12.42 3.76
N VAL A 112 12.48 -11.57 4.03
CA VAL A 112 11.41 -11.90 4.97
C VAL A 112 10.44 -12.85 4.27
N ASN A 113 10.46 -14.11 4.67
CA ASN A 113 9.40 -15.09 4.36
C ASN A 113 8.03 -14.47 4.63
N THR A 114 7.13 -14.62 3.66
CA THR A 114 5.75 -14.11 3.65
C THR A 114 4.97 -14.61 4.86
N THR A 115 5.12 -13.94 5.99
CA THR A 115 4.48 -14.34 7.24
C THR A 115 3.17 -13.60 7.33
N VAL A 116 2.10 -14.25 6.88
CA VAL A 116 0.74 -13.82 7.16
C VAL A 116 0.44 -14.19 8.61
N LEU A 117 0.71 -13.26 9.53
CA LEU A 117 0.25 -13.40 10.91
C LEU A 117 -1.26 -13.20 10.94
N ARG A 118 -1.97 -14.21 11.47
CA ARG A 118 -3.39 -14.13 11.79
C ARG A 118 -3.56 -14.16 13.30
N VAL A 119 -4.56 -13.37 13.72
CA VAL A 119 -5.15 -13.14 15.05
C VAL A 119 -4.39 -12.16 15.93
#